data_AF-A0A2P4EYD3-F1
#
_entry.id   AF-A0A2P4EYD3-F1
#
_cell.length_a   1.000
_cell.length_b   1.000
_cell.length_c   1.000
_cell.angle_alpha   90.00
_cell.angle_beta   90.00
_cell.angle_gamma   90.00
#
_symmetry.space_group_name_H-M   'P 1'
#
loop_
_entity.id
_entity.type
_entity.pdbx_description
1 polymer ?
#
loop_
_entity_poly.entity_id
_entity_poly.type
_entity_poly.pdbx_seq_one_letter_code
_entity_poly.pdbx_strand_id
1 'polypeptide(L)'
;MTAVSAPHIVSRVVAAIFGSYAFIWGVISLGVVSLSAIGVDFHSAELSMLLLGVLLYIALFIWVFSIKSLLRIWLVLGLGAALMLSAAWLLQPLLLCQEATC
;
A
#
# COMPACT_ATOMS: atom_id res chain seq x y z
N MET A 1 -13.45 25.44 24.42
CA MET A 1 -12.35 24.56 23.99
C MET A 1 -12.90 23.14 24.01
N THR A 2 -13.36 22.63 22.87
CA THR A 2 -13.81 21.23 22.79
C THR A 2 -12.58 20.36 22.98
N ALA A 3 -12.52 19.62 24.10
CA ALA A 3 -11.42 18.73 24.40
C ALA A 3 -11.31 17.73 23.24
N VAL A 4 -10.23 17.83 22.48
CA VAL A 4 -9.91 16.84 21.44
C VAL A 4 -9.67 15.53 22.18
N SER A 5 -10.65 14.63 22.10
CA SER A 5 -10.60 13.36 22.82
C SER A 5 -9.39 12.55 22.32
N ALA A 6 -8.52 12.11 23.22
CA ALA A 6 -7.35 11.27 22.95
C ALA A 6 -7.58 10.16 21.90
N PRO A 7 -8.71 9.41 21.89
CA PRO A 7 -9.01 8.43 20.84
C PRO A 7 -9.01 8.98 19.41
N HIS A 8 -9.39 10.24 19.21
CA HIS A 8 -9.39 10.85 17.88
C HIS A 8 -7.97 11.03 17.34
N ILE A 9 -7.03 11.41 18.21
CA ILE A 9 -5.60 11.55 17.87
C ILE A 9 -4.97 10.17 17.64
N VAL A 10 -5.24 9.21 18.52
CA VAL A 10 -4.74 7.83 18.38
C VAL A 10 -5.24 7.21 17.06
N SER A 11 -6.52 7.39 16.69
CA SER A 11 -7.03 6.87 15.43
C SER A 11 -6.31 7.44 14.20
N ARG A 12 -5.92 8.73 14.26
CA ARG A 12 -5.15 9.38 13.19
C ARG A 12 -3.75 8.82 13.07
N VAL A 13 -3.08 8.60 14.20
CA VAL A 13 -1.72 8.06 14.22
C VAL A 13 -1.71 6.61 13.74
N VAL A 14 -2.64 5.79 14.23
CA VAL A 14 -2.80 4.40 13.78
C VAL A 14 -3.11 4.36 12.29
N ALA A 15 -4.05 5.17 11.80
CA ALA A 15 -4.34 5.25 10.37
C ALA A 15 -3.15 5.77 9.54
N ALA A 16 -2.37 6.72 10.06
CA ALA A 16 -1.19 7.23 9.38
C ALA A 16 -0.13 6.13 9.22
N ILE A 17 0.16 5.39 10.30
CA ILE A 17 1.22 4.38 10.31
C ILE A 17 0.77 3.13 9.57
N PHE A 18 -0.30 2.47 10.04
CA PHE A 18 -0.77 1.22 9.43
C PHE A 18 -1.24 1.42 8.00
N GLY A 19 -1.85 2.57 7.73
CA GLY A 19 -2.36 2.88 6.41
C GLY A 19 -1.32 3.11 5.34
N SER A 20 -0.36 3.99 5.65
CA SER A 20 0.73 4.28 4.73
C SER A 20 1.58 3.01 4.53
N TYR A 21 1.76 2.21 5.59
CA TYR A 21 2.47 0.93 5.50
C TYR A 21 1.76 -0.07 4.57
N ALA A 22 0.46 -0.30 4.78
CA ALA A 22 -0.32 -1.22 3.95
C ALA A 22 -0.39 -0.78 2.48
N PHE A 23 -0.57 0.53 2.23
CA PHE A 23 -0.60 1.08 0.88
C PHE A 23 0.71 0.83 0.12
N ILE A 24 1.84 1.06 0.78
CA ILE A 24 3.16 0.94 0.17
C ILE A 24 3.53 -0.50 -0.09
N TRP A 25 3.22 -1.39 0.84
CA TRP A 25 3.36 -2.82 0.60
C TRP A 25 2.65 -3.24 -0.68
N GLY A 26 1.48 -2.65 -0.95
CA GLY A 26 0.77 -2.91 -2.18
C GLY A 26 1.43 -2.34 -3.42
N VAL A 27 1.86 -1.07 -3.39
CA VAL A 27 2.58 -0.46 -4.51
C VAL A 27 3.87 -1.23 -4.83
N ILE A 28 4.63 -1.64 -3.81
CA ILE A 28 5.83 -2.45 -3.96
C ILE A 28 5.48 -3.78 -4.60
N SER A 29 4.50 -4.51 -4.07
CA SER A 29 4.13 -5.84 -4.58
C SER A 29 3.69 -5.79 -6.04
N LEU A 30 2.83 -4.82 -6.41
CA LEU A 30 2.42 -4.61 -7.80
C LEU A 30 3.59 -4.18 -8.69
N GLY A 31 4.45 -3.29 -8.19
CA GLY A 31 5.65 -2.86 -8.89
C GLY A 31 6.57 -4.02 -9.20
N VAL A 32 6.86 -4.86 -8.21
CA VAL A 32 7.73 -6.04 -8.37
C VAL A 32 7.12 -7.02 -9.37
N VAL A 33 5.84 -7.38 -9.22
CA VAL A 33 5.16 -8.29 -10.16
C VAL A 33 5.15 -7.72 -11.58
N SER A 34 4.87 -6.42 -11.75
CA SER A 34 4.84 -5.77 -13.06
C SER A 34 6.22 -5.74 -13.71
N LEU A 35 7.28 -5.44 -12.95
CA LEU A 35 8.65 -5.44 -13.45
C LEU A 35 9.13 -6.85 -13.80
N SER A 36 8.79 -7.84 -12.98
CA SER A 36 9.11 -9.23 -13.27
C SER A 36 8.37 -9.74 -14.51
N ALA A 37 7.15 -9.28 -14.78
CA ALA A 37 6.40 -9.64 -15.98
C ALA A 37 7.02 -9.10 -17.29
N ILE A 38 7.75 -7.98 -17.24
CA ILE A 38 8.53 -7.45 -18.38
C ILE A 38 9.97 -7.98 -18.45
N GLY A 39 10.30 -9.01 -17.65
CA GLY A 39 11.58 -9.72 -17.72
C GLY A 39 12.71 -9.12 -16.89
N VAL A 40 12.41 -8.19 -15.97
CA VAL A 40 13.41 -7.71 -14.99
C VAL A 40 13.60 -8.78 -13.92
N ASP A 41 14.86 -9.04 -13.57
CA ASP A 41 15.21 -9.93 -12.47
C ASP A 41 14.49 -9.54 -11.17
N PHE A 42 13.90 -10.53 -10.49
CA PHE A 42 13.06 -10.30 -9.31
C PHE A 42 13.82 -9.55 -8.21
N HIS A 43 15.08 -9.91 -7.98
CA HIS A 43 15.90 -9.30 -6.94
C HIS A 43 16.17 -7.82 -7.24
N SER A 44 16.42 -7.50 -8.51
CA SER A 44 16.64 -6.12 -8.96
C SER A 44 15.34 -5.29 -8.93
N ALA A 45 14.21 -5.89 -9.27
CA ALA A 45 12.89 -5.26 -9.19
C ALA A 45 12.49 -4.98 -7.73
N GLU A 46 12.70 -5.93 -6.83
CA GLU A 46 12.43 -5.81 -5.40
C GLU A 46 13.21 -4.66 -4.78
N LEU A 47 14.54 -4.62 -4.98
CA LEU A 47 15.38 -3.54 -4.44
C LEU A 47 14.97 -2.17 -4.96
N SER A 48 14.68 -2.07 -6.27
CA SER A 48 14.25 -0.81 -6.89
C SER A 48 12.90 -0.32 -6.33
N MET A 49 11.96 -1.23 -6.12
CA MET A 49 10.64 -0.91 -5.57
C MET A 49 10.69 -0.63 -4.08
N LEU A 50 11.55 -1.29 -3.31
CA LEU A 50 11.78 -0.98 -1.89
C LEU A 50 12.33 0.45 -1.72
N LEU A 51 13.30 0.85 -2.55
CA LEU A 51 13.84 2.22 -2.57
C LEU A 51 12.74 3.25 -2.88
N LEU A 52 11.92 3.00 -3.91
CA LEU A 52 10.76 3.82 -4.24
C LEU A 52 9.72 3.84 -3.10
N GLY A 53 9.51 2.71 -2.46
CA GLY A 53 8.58 2.53 -1.36
C GLY A 53 8.92 3.41 -0.16
N VAL A 54 10.21 3.54 0.18
CA VAL A 54 10.66 4.46 1.24
C VAL A 54 10.33 5.92 0.90
N LEU A 55 10.57 6.35 -0.34
CA LEU A 55 10.23 7.72 -0.77
C LEU A 55 8.72 7.96 -0.72
N LEU A 56 7.92 7.01 -1.21
CA LEU A 56 6.46 7.07 -1.09
C LEU A 56 6.01 7.13 0.37
N TYR A 57 6.68 6.42 1.27
CA TYR A 57 6.32 6.39 2.70
C TYR A 57 6.48 7.74 3.32
N ILE A 58 7.62 8.39 3.08
CA ILE A 58 7.89 9.72 3.60
C ILE A 58 6.90 10.73 3.01
N ALA A 59 6.64 10.67 1.71
CA ALA A 59 5.69 11.56 1.04
C ALA A 59 4.27 11.40 1.62
N LEU A 60 3.78 10.17 1.77
CA LEU A 60 2.48 9.86 2.34
C LEU A 60 2.40 10.22 3.82
N PHE A 61 3.46 9.96 4.58
CA PHE A 61 3.54 10.31 5.99
C PHE A 61 3.40 11.83 6.18
N ILE A 62 4.14 12.63 5.42
CA ILE A 62 4.03 14.10 5.45
C ILE A 62 2.63 14.54 4.97
N TRP A 63 2.10 13.92 3.93
CA TRP A 63 0.80 14.23 3.36
C TRP A 63 -0.36 14.02 4.37
N VAL A 64 -0.30 12.95 5.17
CA VAL A 64 -1.30 12.65 6.20
C VAL A 64 -1.35 13.75 7.27
N PHE A 65 -0.20 14.34 7.63
CA PHE A 65 -0.15 15.47 8.56
C PHE A 65 -0.57 16.80 7.92
N SER A 66 -0.39 16.94 6.61
CA SER A 66 -0.75 18.16 5.87
C SER A 66 -2.28 18.28 5.64
N ILE A 67 -3.01 17.16 5.59
CA ILE A 67 -4.45 17.15 5.34
C ILE A 67 -5.28 17.25 6.63
N LYS A 68 -6.25 18.18 6.63
CA LYS A 68 -7.24 18.34 7.72
C LYS A 68 -8.35 17.28 7.76
N SER A 69 -8.58 16.54 6.67
CA SER A 69 -9.72 15.63 6.51
C SER A 69 -9.36 14.16 6.74
N LEU A 70 -10.00 13.57 7.76
CA LEU A 70 -9.89 12.16 8.14
C LEU A 70 -10.45 11.19 7.08
N LEU A 71 -11.48 11.62 6.33
CA LEU A 71 -12.16 10.84 5.29
C LEU A 71 -11.29 10.58 4.06
N ARG A 72 -10.44 11.54 3.65
CA ARG A 72 -9.51 11.31 2.54
C ARG A 72 -8.41 10.32 2.89
N ILE A 73 -7.97 10.33 4.14
CA ILE A 73 -6.98 9.36 4.63
C ILE A 73 -7.58 7.95 4.57
N TRP A 74 -8.78 7.78 5.13
CA TRP A 74 -9.49 6.50 5.08
C TRP A 74 -9.87 6.05 3.67
N LEU A 75 -10.22 6.97 2.76
CA LEU A 75 -10.47 6.63 1.37
C LEU A 75 -9.21 6.18 0.65
N VAL A 76 -8.07 6.88 0.79
CA VAL A 76 -6.84 6.46 0.11
C VAL A 76 -6.31 5.14 0.68
N LEU A 77 -6.37 4.97 2.00
CA LEU A 77 -6.03 3.71 2.68
C LEU A 77 -6.97 2.57 2.27
N GLY A 78 -8.26 2.80 2.42
CA GLY A 78 -9.30 1.80 2.19
C GLY A 78 -9.35 1.41 0.72
N LEU A 79 -9.21 2.38 -0.18
CA LEU A 79 -9.10 2.14 -1.61
C LEU A 79 -7.82 1.37 -1.94
N GLY A 80 -6.69 1.71 -1.32
CA GLY A 80 -5.43 0.98 -1.51
C GLY A 80 -5.48 -0.47 -1.05
N ALA A 81 -6.03 -0.72 0.14
CA ALA A 81 -6.23 -2.07 0.67
C ALA A 81 -7.25 -2.88 -0.13
N ALA A 82 -8.36 -2.26 -0.56
CA ALA A 82 -9.37 -2.90 -1.40
C ALA A 82 -8.83 -3.23 -2.79
N LEU A 83 -8.06 -2.34 -3.40
CA LEU A 83 -7.39 -2.59 -4.69
C LEU A 83 -6.42 -3.75 -4.58
N MET A 84 -5.60 -3.74 -3.53
CA MET A 84 -4.66 -4.83 -3.23
C MET A 84 -5.34 -6.17 -3.04
N LEU A 85 -6.39 -6.22 -2.22
CA LEU A 85 -7.13 -7.43 -1.96
C LEU A 85 -7.81 -7.94 -3.24
N SER A 86 -8.36 -7.04 -4.05
CA SER A 86 -8.96 -7.41 -5.33
C SER A 86 -7.94 -7.93 -6.34
N ALA A 87 -6.74 -7.34 -6.39
CA ALA A 87 -5.66 -7.78 -7.26
C ALA A 87 -5.12 -9.17 -6.85
N ALA A 88 -4.94 -9.41 -5.55
CA ALA A 88 -4.57 -10.72 -5.03
C ALA A 88 -5.61 -11.79 -5.38
N TRP A 89 -6.90 -11.47 -5.21
CA TRP A 89 -7.99 -12.39 -5.54
C TRP A 89 -8.05 -12.75 -7.03
N LEU A 90 -7.71 -11.80 -7.90
CA LEU A 90 -7.64 -11.99 -9.35
C LEU A 90 -6.40 -12.78 -9.81
N LEU A 91 -5.29 -12.67 -9.09
CA LEU A 91 -4.04 -13.38 -9.42
C LEU A 91 -4.00 -14.82 -8.89
N GLN A 92 -4.69 -15.11 -7.78
CA GLN A 92 -4.81 -16.46 -7.21
C GLN A 92 -5.19 -17.56 -8.23
N PRO A 93 -6.22 -17.38 -9.09
CA PRO A 93 -6.58 -18.42 -10.07
C PRO A 93 -5.54 -18.59 -11.18
N LEU A 94 -4.78 -17.55 -11.54
CA LEU A 94 -3.75 -17.64 -12.59
C LEU A 94 -2.50 -18.39 -12.11
N LEU A 95 -2.11 -18.22 -10.84
CA LEU A 95 -0.98 -18.93 -10.25
C LEU A 95 -1.28 -20.42 -10.04
N LEU A 96 -2.49 -20.76 -9.59
CA LEU A 96 -2.92 -22.15 -9.44
C LEU A 96 -2.99 -22.90 -10.79
N CYS A 97 -3.27 -22.19 -11.89
CA CYS A 97 -3.21 -22.75 -13.24
C CYS A 97 -1.78 -22.98 -13.76
N GLN A 98 -0.77 -22.29 -13.21
CA GLN A 98 0.61 -22.42 -13.66
C GLN A 98 1.35 -23.60 -13.03
N GLU A 99 0.99 -23.97 -11.80
CA GLU A 99 1.51 -25.19 -11.14
C GLU A 99 0.86 -26.47 -11.68
N ALA A 100 -0.40 -26.35 -12.11
CA ALA A 100 -1.15 -27.41 -12.77
C ALA A 100 -1.19 -27.15 -14.28
N THR A 101 -0.07 -27.42 -14.97
CA THR A 101 0.03 -27.48 -16.44
C THR A 101 -1.32 -27.83 -17.11
N CYS A 102 -1.96 -26.85 -17.75
CA CYS A 102 -2.96 -27.07 -18.78
C CYS A 102 -2.28 -26.95 -20.15
#